data_AF-A0A7H0YHB1-F1
#
_entry.id   AF-A0A7H0YHB1-F1
#
_cell.length_a   1.000
_cell.length_b   1.000
_cell.length_c   1.000
_cell.angle_alpha   90.00
_cell.angle_beta   90.00
_cell.angle_gamma   90.00
#
_symmetry.space_group_name_H-M   'P 1'
#
loop_
_entity.id
_entity.type
_entity.pdbx_description
1 polymer ?
#
loop_
_entity_poly.entity_id
_entity_poly.type
_entity_poly.pdbx_seq_one_letter_code
_entity_poly.pdbx_strand_id
1 'polypeptide(L)'
;MTFQPNNQINKQELAKAVVKYIKQKPGFDRNDYYNDSVYRADYYRYKKDADFNRNFSPADILEILEPLNEQDIVKNVHQRVEIRETETGYTIGYTAGQYWCTEYQWGMRETLKSWINAHLVSHGLPLDQLMTLPVIEVHPKYGELVYCDRETEVSVWRSERDGDIYQTVQRFIPGIAEYYVRTYYVTEARLYRVGGAK
;
A
#
# COMPACT_ATOMS: atom_id res chain seq x y z
N MET A 1 19.45 2.14 7.58
CA MET A 1 19.15 0.92 6.81
C MET A 1 20.14 -0.15 7.24
N THR A 2 19.65 -1.27 7.78
CA THR A 2 20.34 -2.57 7.75
C THR A 2 19.28 -3.65 7.95
N PHE A 3 18.53 -3.93 6.89
CA PHE A 3 18.01 -5.29 6.71
C PHE A 3 19.21 -6.14 6.28
N GLN A 4 19.51 -7.22 7.00
CA GLN A 4 20.45 -8.20 6.47
C GLN A 4 19.72 -8.98 5.37
N PRO A 5 20.22 -8.99 4.13
CA PRO A 5 19.49 -9.49 2.95
C PRO A 5 19.24 -11.01 2.91
N ASN A 6 19.51 -11.74 4.00
CA ASN A 6 19.42 -13.21 4.07
C ASN A 6 18.42 -13.73 5.12
N ASN A 7 17.70 -12.86 5.85
CA ASN A 7 16.70 -13.30 6.82
C ASN A 7 15.29 -13.18 6.26
N GLN A 8 14.58 -14.31 6.28
CA GLN A 8 13.20 -14.37 5.84
C GLN A 8 12.33 -13.42 6.68
N ILE A 9 11.58 -12.51 6.03
CA ILE A 9 10.69 -11.60 6.76
C ILE A 9 9.52 -12.39 7.34
N ASN A 10 9.38 -12.39 8.67
CA ASN A 10 8.18 -12.90 9.32
C ASN A 10 7.04 -11.88 9.16
N LYS A 11 6.26 -12.04 8.09
CA LYS A 11 5.16 -11.14 7.72
C LYS A 11 4.08 -11.03 8.79
N GLN A 12 3.83 -12.09 9.55
CA GLN A 12 2.84 -12.09 10.63
C GLN A 12 3.28 -11.19 11.79
N GLU A 13 4.53 -11.29 12.23
CA GLU A 13 5.05 -10.41 13.28
C GLU A 13 5.20 -8.96 12.79
N LEU A 14 5.56 -8.77 11.51
CA LEU A 14 5.59 -7.44 10.91
C LEU A 14 4.19 -6.80 10.90
N ALA A 15 3.16 -7.55 10.49
CA ALA A 15 1.78 -7.07 10.49
C ALA A 15 1.30 -6.64 11.89
N LYS A 16 1.62 -7.44 12.92
CA LYS A 16 1.34 -7.07 14.31
C LYS A 16 2.07 -5.79 14.74
N ALA A 17 3.35 -5.65 14.38
CA ALA A 17 4.13 -4.46 14.69
C ALA A 17 3.59 -3.20 14.01
N VAL A 18 3.18 -3.31 12.74
CA VAL A 18 2.53 -2.23 11.97
C VAL A 18 1.27 -1.76 12.68
N VAL A 19 0.37 -2.68 13.03
CA VAL A 19 -0.88 -2.33 13.69
C VAL A 19 -0.64 -1.74 15.08
N LYS A 20 0.32 -2.27 15.85
CA LYS A 20 0.71 -1.70 17.13
C LYS A 20 1.19 -0.24 16.97
N TYR A 21 2.00 0.02 15.95
CA TYR A 21 2.58 1.34 15.70
C TYR A 21 1.54 2.37 15.25
N ILE A 22 0.69 2.04 14.25
CA ILE A 22 -0.31 2.98 13.73
C ILE A 22 -1.42 3.33 14.75
N LYS A 23 -1.64 2.46 15.75
CA LYS A 23 -2.57 2.70 16.86
C LYS A 23 -1.99 3.61 17.95
N GLN A 24 -0.69 3.90 17.94
CA GLN A 24 -0.11 4.86 18.89
C GLN A 24 -0.75 6.23 18.71
N LYS A 25 -0.96 6.95 19.80
CA LYS A 25 -1.40 8.35 19.78
C LYS A 25 -0.15 9.22 19.92
N PRO A 26 0.07 10.20 19.04
CA PRO A 26 1.17 11.13 19.23
C PRO A 26 0.91 11.96 20.49
N GLY A 27 2.00 12.39 21.14
CA GLY A 27 1.92 13.47 22.12
C GLY A 27 1.49 14.74 21.39
N PHE A 28 0.21 15.09 21.52
CA PHE A 28 -0.40 16.34 21.05
C PHE A 28 -0.97 17.02 22.27
N ASP A 29 -0.26 17.98 22.84
CA ASP A 29 -0.84 18.93 23.77
C ASP A 29 -1.14 20.23 23.03
N ARG A 30 -2.31 20.81 23.27
CA ARG A 30 -2.68 22.13 22.78
C ARG A 30 -1.67 23.18 23.22
N ASN A 31 -1.08 23.01 24.41
CA ASN A 31 -0.10 23.94 24.99
C ASN A 31 1.23 24.00 24.22
N ASP A 32 1.51 23.00 23.38
CA ASP A 32 2.72 22.96 22.54
C ASP A 32 2.61 23.88 21.31
N TYR A 33 1.43 24.49 21.10
CA TYR A 33 1.13 25.29 19.92
C TYR A 33 0.97 26.76 20.26
N TYR A 34 1.47 27.62 19.36
CA TYR A 34 1.35 29.07 19.47
C TYR A 34 -0.13 29.54 19.50
N ASN A 35 -1.02 28.86 18.78
CA ASN A 35 -2.46 29.13 18.82
C ASN A 35 -3.30 27.93 18.37
N ASP A 36 -4.61 28.01 18.62
CA ASP A 36 -5.60 26.98 18.27
C ASP A 36 -5.69 26.67 16.78
N SER A 37 -5.47 27.66 15.92
CA SER A 37 -5.58 27.47 14.47
C SER A 37 -4.49 26.52 13.97
N VAL A 38 -3.25 26.73 14.42
CA VAL A 38 -2.10 25.87 14.08
C VAL A 38 -2.31 24.47 14.66
N TYR A 39 -2.75 24.35 15.91
CA TYR A 39 -3.09 23.06 16.52
C TYR A 39 -4.14 22.31 15.71
N ARG A 40 -5.25 22.96 15.34
CA ARG A 40 -6.33 22.33 14.57
C ARG A 40 -5.86 21.90 13.20
N ALA A 41 -5.07 22.73 12.51
CA ALA A 41 -4.54 22.39 11.20
C ALA A 41 -3.66 21.13 11.23
N ASP A 42 -2.74 21.04 12.20
CA ASP A 42 -1.89 19.86 12.36
C ASP A 42 -2.69 18.63 12.81
N TYR A 43 -3.63 18.80 13.73
CA TYR A 43 -4.54 17.74 14.16
C TYR A 43 -5.36 17.19 12.99
N TYR A 44 -5.93 18.04 12.12
CA TYR A 44 -6.70 17.57 10.97
C TYR A 44 -5.85 16.84 9.94
N ARG A 45 -4.63 17.33 9.69
CA ARG A 45 -3.64 16.66 8.83
C ARG A 45 -3.34 15.26 9.35
N TYR A 46 -3.00 15.16 10.64
CA TYR A 46 -2.77 13.89 11.32
C TYR A 46 -3.99 12.97 11.31
N LYS A 47 -5.17 13.51 11.66
CA LYS A 47 -6.38 12.71 11.84
C LYS A 47 -6.76 11.98 10.56
N LYS A 48 -6.66 12.65 9.41
CA LYS A 48 -6.92 12.05 8.11
C LYS A 48 -6.06 10.80 7.86
N ASP A 49 -4.76 10.89 8.17
CA ASP A 49 -3.84 9.77 7.95
C ASP A 49 -3.98 8.69 9.02
N ALA A 50 -4.22 9.08 10.27
CA ALA A 50 -4.46 8.17 11.37
C ALA A 50 -5.77 7.38 11.19
N ASP A 51 -6.85 8.01 10.76
CA ASP A 51 -8.13 7.35 10.49
C ASP A 51 -7.95 6.29 9.39
N PHE A 52 -7.22 6.61 8.32
CA PHE A 52 -6.88 5.65 7.29
C PHE A 52 -6.07 4.46 7.84
N ASN A 53 -4.96 4.73 8.54
CA ASN A 53 -4.07 3.67 9.02
C ASN A 53 -4.74 2.79 10.09
N ARG A 54 -5.54 3.37 10.98
CA ARG A 54 -6.08 2.64 12.15
C ARG A 54 -7.23 1.69 11.82
N ASN A 55 -7.75 1.75 10.60
CA ASN A 55 -8.77 0.82 10.13
C ASN A 55 -8.21 -0.58 9.83
N PHE A 56 -6.89 -0.71 9.68
CA PHE A 56 -6.26 -1.99 9.41
C PHE A 56 -6.09 -2.86 10.66
N SER A 57 -6.50 -4.12 10.55
CA SER A 57 -6.19 -5.21 11.46
C SER A 57 -4.90 -5.93 11.07
N PRO A 58 -4.31 -6.77 11.94
CA PRO A 58 -3.11 -7.54 11.57
C PRO A 58 -3.38 -8.51 10.42
N ALA A 59 -4.60 -9.02 10.30
CA ALA A 59 -4.99 -9.90 9.20
C ALA A 59 -4.98 -9.15 7.86
N ASP A 60 -5.52 -7.92 7.83
CA ASP A 60 -5.54 -7.10 6.61
C ASP A 60 -4.12 -6.76 6.14
N ILE A 61 -3.23 -6.41 7.07
CA ILE A 61 -1.83 -6.12 6.73
C ILE A 61 -1.12 -7.38 6.25
N LEU A 62 -1.37 -8.54 6.89
CA LEU A 62 -0.78 -9.80 6.46
C LEU A 62 -1.21 -10.16 5.03
N GLU A 63 -2.50 -10.07 4.73
CA GLU A 63 -3.04 -10.31 3.38
C GLU A 63 -2.35 -9.44 2.32
N ILE A 64 -2.12 -8.15 2.63
CA ILE A 64 -1.39 -7.24 1.74
C ILE A 64 0.06 -7.72 1.51
N LEU A 65 0.74 -8.20 2.56
CA LEU A 65 2.14 -8.60 2.51
C LEU A 65 2.36 -10.01 1.92
N GLU A 66 1.39 -10.92 2.01
CA GLU A 66 1.51 -12.33 1.61
C GLU A 66 2.07 -12.56 0.20
N PRO A 67 1.56 -11.89 -0.86
CA PRO A 67 2.09 -12.12 -2.22
C PRO A 67 3.41 -11.38 -2.49
N LEU A 68 3.87 -10.51 -1.59
CA LEU A 68 5.08 -9.71 -1.79
C LEU A 68 6.33 -10.50 -1.41
N ASN A 69 7.35 -10.44 -2.26
CA ASN A 69 8.69 -10.86 -1.83
C ASN A 69 9.30 -9.82 -0.86
N GLU A 70 10.38 -10.19 -0.18
CA GLU A 70 11.01 -9.36 0.85
C GLU A 70 11.56 -8.05 0.30
N GLN A 71 12.10 -8.07 -0.92
CA GLN A 71 12.59 -6.87 -1.59
C GLN A 71 11.45 -5.89 -1.85
N ASP A 72 10.29 -6.39 -2.26
CA ASP A 72 9.08 -5.61 -2.46
C ASP A 72 8.54 -5.03 -1.16
N ILE A 73 8.63 -5.77 -0.06
CA ILE A 73 8.26 -5.24 1.26
C ILE A 73 9.19 -4.08 1.62
N VAL A 74 10.50 -4.27 1.57
CA VAL A 74 11.49 -3.27 2.00
C VAL A 74 11.50 -2.04 1.09
N LYS A 75 11.47 -2.22 -0.24
CA LYS A 75 11.56 -1.10 -1.20
C LYS A 75 10.34 -0.16 -1.15
N ASN A 76 9.21 -0.65 -0.67
CA ASN A 76 7.95 0.09 -0.57
C ASN A 76 7.76 0.75 0.81
N VAL A 77 8.72 0.61 1.72
CA VAL A 77 8.72 1.36 2.99
C VAL A 77 9.08 2.81 2.72
N HIS A 78 8.30 3.74 3.27
CA HIS A 78 8.60 5.16 3.16
C HIS A 78 9.97 5.48 3.77
N GLN A 79 10.78 6.32 3.12
CA GLN A 79 12.19 6.59 3.48
C GLN A 79 12.45 7.04 4.93
N ARG A 80 11.43 7.58 5.61
CA ARG A 80 11.51 8.00 7.03
C ARG A 80 10.93 6.98 8.01
N VAL A 81 10.27 5.92 7.52
CA VAL A 81 9.80 4.80 8.34
C VAL A 81 10.95 3.80 8.45
N GLU A 82 11.21 3.35 9.67
CA GLU A 82 12.25 2.37 9.95
C GLU A 82 11.61 1.13 10.54
N ILE A 83 11.91 -0.03 9.96
CA ILE A 83 11.50 -1.33 10.47
C ILE A 83 12.76 -2.04 10.93
N ARG A 84 12.81 -2.41 12.21
CA ARG A 84 13.94 -3.11 12.82
C ARG A 84 13.47 -4.45 13.36
N GLU A 85 14.18 -5.51 12.98
CA GLU A 85 14.03 -6.83 13.59
C GLU A 85 14.59 -6.80 15.02
N THR A 86 13.92 -7.49 15.93
CA THR A 86 14.31 -7.68 17.32
C THR A 86 14.16 -9.15 17.70
N GLU A 87 14.72 -9.54 18.85
CA GLU A 87 14.60 -10.91 19.37
C GLU A 87 13.14 -11.39 19.52
N THR A 88 12.20 -10.45 19.69
CA THR A 88 10.77 -10.73 19.91
C THR A 88 9.88 -10.30 18.74
N GLY A 89 10.42 -10.08 17.53
CA GLY A 89 9.65 -9.71 16.34
C GLY A 89 10.17 -8.44 15.66
N TYR A 90 9.28 -7.46 15.47
CA TYR A 90 9.63 -6.20 14.80
C TYR A 90 9.26 -4.98 15.64
N THR A 91 10.07 -3.94 15.48
CA THR A 91 9.77 -2.59 15.96
C THR A 91 9.72 -1.64 14.78
N ILE A 92 8.83 -0.65 14.86
CA ILE A 92 8.68 0.38 13.85
C ILE A 92 9.00 1.72 14.49
N GLY A 93 9.86 2.47 13.83
CA GLY A 93 10.22 3.83 14.18
C GLY A 93 9.92 4.78 13.03
N TYR A 94 9.97 6.07 13.34
CA TYR A 94 9.91 7.13 12.35
C TYR A 94 11.00 8.14 12.63
N THR A 95 11.80 8.43 11.62
CA THR A 95 12.79 9.50 11.66
C THR A 95 12.07 10.82 11.37
N ALA A 96 11.68 11.52 12.43
CA ALA A 96 10.99 12.79 12.31
C ALA A 96 11.86 13.87 11.66
N GLY A 97 11.24 14.76 10.88
CA GLY A 97 11.85 16.05 10.58
C GLY A 97 11.94 16.94 11.82
N GLN A 98 12.44 18.16 11.66
CA GLN A 98 12.77 19.06 12.76
C GLN A 98 11.60 19.38 13.74
N TYR A 99 10.31 19.18 13.40
CA TYR A 99 9.22 19.69 14.27
C TYR A 99 7.87 18.94 14.34
N TRP A 100 7.64 17.75 13.78
CA TRP A 100 6.26 17.19 13.77
C TRP A 100 6.15 15.73 14.19
N CYS A 101 5.68 15.50 15.42
CA CYS A 101 5.35 14.19 15.96
C CYS A 101 4.15 13.51 15.25
N THR A 102 3.49 14.17 14.29
CA THR A 102 2.39 13.61 13.47
C THR A 102 2.83 12.93 12.20
N GLU A 103 4.00 13.27 11.67
CA GLU A 103 4.42 12.87 10.34
C GLU A 103 4.53 11.35 10.17
N TYR A 104 4.70 10.61 11.26
CA TYR A 104 4.75 9.15 11.19
C TYR A 104 3.46 8.55 10.65
N GLN A 105 2.29 9.13 10.91
CA GLN A 105 1.03 8.63 10.35
C GLN A 105 1.01 8.81 8.84
N TRP A 106 1.50 9.95 8.35
CA TRP A 106 1.66 10.16 6.91
C TRP A 106 2.66 9.16 6.30
N GLY A 107 3.82 8.96 6.94
CA GLY A 107 4.82 7.98 6.49
C GLY A 107 4.30 6.54 6.45
N MET A 108 3.51 6.15 7.46
CA MET A 108 2.86 4.84 7.51
C MET A 108 1.78 4.72 6.44
N ARG A 109 0.99 5.78 6.20
CA ARG A 109 -0.01 5.79 5.12
C ARG A 109 0.61 5.59 3.76
N GLU A 110 1.71 6.28 3.47
CA GLU A 110 2.41 6.12 2.19
C GLU A 110 3.04 4.72 2.07
N THR A 111 3.57 4.16 3.16
CA THR A 111 4.05 2.76 3.21
C THR A 111 2.92 1.77 2.89
N LEU A 112 1.77 1.88 3.57
CA LEU A 112 0.61 1.01 3.34
C LEU A 112 0.08 1.12 1.92
N LYS A 113 -0.07 2.34 1.39
CA LYS A 113 -0.48 2.54 -0.01
C LYS A 113 0.52 1.93 -0.99
N SER A 114 1.82 2.03 -0.72
CA SER A 114 2.86 1.45 -1.57
C SER A 114 2.82 -0.08 -1.55
N TRP A 115 2.62 -0.69 -0.38
CA TRP A 115 2.40 -2.14 -0.28
C TRP A 115 1.12 -2.59 -0.97
N ILE A 116 0.01 -1.89 -0.79
CA ILE A 116 -1.25 -2.19 -1.52
C ILE A 116 -1.02 -2.10 -3.03
N ASN A 117 -0.31 -1.09 -3.52
CA ASN A 117 0.01 -1.00 -4.94
C ASN A 117 0.89 -2.16 -5.43
N ALA A 118 1.89 -2.56 -4.63
CA ALA A 118 2.73 -3.72 -4.96
C ALA A 118 1.92 -5.02 -4.96
N HIS A 119 0.97 -5.16 -4.03
CA HIS A 119 0.06 -6.29 -3.93
C HIS A 119 -0.86 -6.38 -5.16
N LEU A 120 -1.36 -5.26 -5.65
CA LEU A 120 -2.14 -5.23 -6.90
C LEU A 120 -1.27 -5.61 -8.11
N VAL A 121 0.00 -5.16 -8.15
CA VAL A 121 0.94 -5.57 -9.21
C VAL A 121 1.18 -7.07 -9.18
N SER A 122 1.32 -7.69 -8.01
CA SER A 122 1.56 -9.14 -7.91
C SER A 122 0.37 -10.00 -8.35
N HIS A 123 -0.83 -9.42 -8.42
CA HIS A 123 -2.03 -10.07 -8.98
C HIS A 123 -2.25 -9.73 -10.46
N GLY A 124 -1.38 -8.93 -11.06
CA GLY A 124 -1.41 -8.67 -12.49
C GLY A 124 -1.03 -9.91 -13.29
N LEU A 125 -1.61 -10.06 -14.46
CA LEU A 125 -1.28 -11.13 -15.39
C LEU A 125 -0.09 -10.75 -16.28
N PRO A 126 0.79 -11.69 -16.61
CA PRO A 126 1.75 -11.56 -17.70
C PRO A 126 1.07 -11.25 -19.04
N LEU A 127 1.79 -10.58 -19.96
CA LEU A 127 1.22 -10.12 -21.23
C LEU A 127 0.68 -11.28 -22.09
N ASP A 128 1.43 -12.38 -22.19
CA ASP A 128 1.04 -13.57 -22.94
C ASP A 128 -0.28 -14.18 -22.44
N GLN A 129 -0.48 -14.21 -21.12
CA GLN A 129 -1.74 -14.63 -20.52
C GLN A 129 -2.85 -13.61 -20.76
N LEU A 130 -2.55 -12.32 -20.56
CA LEU A 130 -3.49 -11.23 -20.76
C LEU A 130 -4.05 -11.19 -22.20
N MET A 131 -3.23 -11.55 -23.19
CA MET A 131 -3.63 -11.55 -24.60
C MET A 131 -4.36 -12.83 -25.03
N THR A 132 -4.21 -13.94 -24.31
CA THR A 132 -4.80 -15.24 -24.67
C THR A 132 -6.12 -15.53 -23.97
N LEU A 133 -6.39 -14.88 -22.83
CA LEU A 133 -7.62 -15.09 -22.09
C LEU A 133 -8.85 -14.53 -22.85
N PRO A 134 -10.00 -15.24 -22.76
CA PRO A 134 -11.24 -14.78 -23.36
C PRO A 134 -11.78 -13.56 -22.61
N VAL A 135 -12.47 -12.68 -23.35
CA VAL A 135 -13.18 -11.54 -22.76
C VAL A 135 -14.44 -12.05 -22.06
N ILE A 136 -14.60 -11.70 -20.79
CA ILE A 136 -15.75 -12.03 -19.95
C ILE A 136 -16.83 -10.95 -20.09
N GLU A 137 -16.44 -9.69 -19.97
CA GLU A 137 -17.32 -8.51 -20.11
C GLU A 137 -16.54 -7.26 -20.54
N VAL A 138 -17.24 -6.19 -20.89
CA VAL A 138 -16.64 -4.91 -21.31
C VAL A 138 -17.19 -3.77 -20.44
N HIS A 139 -16.29 -2.96 -19.90
CA HIS A 139 -16.60 -1.80 -19.08
C HIS A 139 -16.07 -0.51 -19.70
N PRO A 140 -16.87 0.56 -19.83
CA PRO A 140 -16.51 1.77 -20.57
C PRO A 140 -15.26 2.49 -20.02
N LYS A 141 -14.97 2.33 -18.72
CA LYS A 141 -13.81 2.97 -18.08
C LYS A 141 -12.56 2.09 -18.07
N TYR A 142 -12.71 0.77 -17.98
CA TYR A 142 -11.62 -0.15 -17.66
C TYR A 142 -11.22 -1.07 -18.83
N GLY A 143 -12.06 -1.15 -19.87
CA GLY A 143 -11.83 -2.02 -21.02
C GLY A 143 -12.47 -3.39 -20.83
N GLU A 144 -11.77 -4.44 -21.21
CA GLU A 144 -12.23 -5.82 -21.27
C GLU A 144 -11.86 -6.56 -19.99
N LEU A 145 -12.83 -7.12 -19.27
CA LEU A 145 -12.54 -8.03 -18.17
C LEU A 145 -12.05 -9.35 -18.75
N VAL A 146 -10.86 -9.79 -18.35
CA VAL A 146 -10.23 -11.03 -18.85
C VAL A 146 -9.98 -12.04 -17.74
N TYR A 147 -10.00 -11.60 -16.48
CA TYR A 147 -9.91 -12.49 -15.32
C TYR A 147 -10.68 -11.91 -14.14
N CYS A 148 -11.38 -12.78 -13.42
CA CYS A 148 -12.13 -12.43 -12.23
C CYS A 148 -12.12 -13.63 -11.27
N ASP A 149 -11.58 -13.42 -10.08
CA ASP A 149 -11.67 -14.35 -8.97
C ASP A 149 -12.62 -13.78 -7.91
N ARG A 150 -13.73 -14.49 -7.70
CA ARG A 150 -14.75 -14.09 -6.74
C ARG A 150 -14.37 -14.42 -5.30
N GLU A 151 -13.49 -15.37 -5.07
CA GLU A 151 -13.06 -15.74 -3.72
C GLU A 151 -12.10 -14.70 -3.15
N THR A 152 -11.19 -14.19 -3.98
CA THR A 152 -10.22 -13.15 -3.59
C THR A 152 -10.64 -11.74 -3.97
N GLU A 153 -11.83 -11.58 -4.55
CA GLU A 153 -12.40 -10.32 -5.06
C GLU A 153 -11.43 -9.54 -5.98
N VAL A 154 -10.63 -10.27 -6.76
CA VAL A 154 -9.69 -9.72 -7.74
C VAL A 154 -10.33 -9.71 -9.12
N SER A 155 -10.23 -8.59 -9.82
CA SER A 155 -10.57 -8.47 -11.23
C SER A 155 -9.43 -7.82 -12.01
N VAL A 156 -9.20 -8.33 -13.22
CA VAL A 156 -8.16 -7.86 -14.12
C VAL A 156 -8.78 -7.49 -15.45
N TRP A 157 -8.60 -6.23 -15.80
CA TRP A 157 -9.12 -5.61 -17.00
C TRP A 157 -7.97 -5.31 -17.97
N ARG A 158 -8.19 -5.55 -19.25
CA ARG A 158 -7.29 -5.21 -20.35
C ARG A 158 -7.85 -4.02 -21.11
N SER A 159 -6.98 -3.08 -21.49
CA SER A 159 -7.34 -2.02 -22.43
C SER A 159 -6.17 -1.69 -23.33
N GLU A 160 -6.46 -1.33 -24.59
CA GLU A 160 -5.46 -0.84 -25.53
C GLU A 160 -5.66 0.67 -25.76
N ARG A 161 -4.57 1.43 -25.74
CA ARG A 161 -4.58 2.87 -26.06
C ARG A 161 -3.32 3.20 -26.84
N ASP A 162 -3.48 3.83 -28.00
CA ASP A 162 -2.35 4.25 -28.84
C ASP A 162 -1.37 3.12 -29.22
N GLY A 163 -1.86 1.89 -29.36
CA GLY A 163 -1.06 0.69 -29.65
C GLY A 163 -0.37 0.07 -28.43
N ASP A 164 -0.58 0.64 -27.25
CA ASP A 164 -0.03 0.17 -25.98
C ASP A 164 -1.07 -0.63 -25.18
N ILE A 165 -0.62 -1.72 -24.53
CA ILE A 165 -1.47 -2.56 -23.67
C ILE A 165 -1.37 -2.12 -22.21
N TYR A 166 -2.53 -1.90 -21.61
CA TYR A 166 -2.69 -1.55 -20.21
C TYR A 166 -3.51 -2.62 -19.50
N GLN A 167 -3.15 -2.86 -18.24
CA GLN A 167 -3.90 -3.73 -17.34
C GLN A 167 -4.38 -2.92 -16.14
N THR A 168 -5.67 -2.99 -15.84
CA THR A 168 -6.23 -2.47 -14.59
C THR A 168 -6.52 -3.63 -13.65
N VAL A 169 -5.90 -3.64 -12.47
CA VAL A 169 -6.20 -4.61 -11.41
C VAL A 169 -7.07 -3.91 -10.38
N GLN A 170 -8.17 -4.55 -10.02
CA GLN A 170 -9.09 -4.10 -8.99
C GLN A 170 -9.24 -5.18 -7.93
N ARG A 171 -9.11 -4.79 -6.65
CA ARG A 171 -9.30 -5.68 -5.50
C ARG A 171 -9.97 -4.93 -4.35
N PHE A 172 -10.90 -5.58 -3.67
CA PHE A 172 -11.42 -5.08 -2.40
C PHE A 172 -10.38 -5.27 -1.30
N ILE A 173 -10.13 -4.22 -0.52
CA ILE A 173 -9.22 -4.32 0.63
C ILE A 173 -10.06 -4.16 1.91
N PRO A 174 -10.23 -5.21 2.72
CA PRO A 174 -11.14 -5.16 3.88
C PRO A 174 -10.83 -4.02 4.85
N GLY A 175 -9.55 -3.78 5.13
CA GLY A 175 -9.10 -2.73 6.06
C GLY A 175 -9.44 -1.30 5.67
N ILE A 176 -9.88 -1.03 4.44
CA ILE A 176 -10.37 0.29 4.01
C ILE A 176 -11.82 0.27 3.52
N ALA A 177 -12.43 -0.91 3.42
CA ALA A 177 -13.79 -1.12 2.93
C ALA A 177 -14.09 -0.50 1.55
N GLU A 178 -13.08 -0.41 0.66
CA GLU A 178 -13.26 0.02 -0.73
C GLU A 178 -12.43 -0.84 -1.68
N TYR A 179 -12.78 -0.75 -2.96
CA TYR A 179 -11.97 -1.30 -4.04
C TYR A 179 -10.80 -0.38 -4.35
N TYR A 180 -9.58 -0.91 -4.22
CA TYR A 180 -8.43 -0.28 -4.86
C TYR A 180 -8.36 -0.68 -6.31
N VAL A 181 -8.19 0.33 -7.17
CA VAL A 181 -8.08 0.16 -8.61
C VAL A 181 -6.75 0.77 -9.06
N ARG A 182 -5.98 0.01 -9.85
CA ARG A 182 -4.73 0.51 -10.38
C ARG A 182 -4.48 0.02 -11.80
N THR A 183 -4.12 0.96 -12.67
CA THR A 183 -3.76 0.69 -14.07
C THR A 183 -2.24 0.72 -14.23
N TYR A 184 -1.73 -0.29 -14.91
CA TYR A 184 -0.31 -0.51 -15.19
C TYR A 184 -0.10 -0.67 -16.69
N TYR A 185 1.08 -0.27 -17.14
CA TYR A 185 1.52 -0.52 -18.50
C TYR A 185 2.15 -1.91 -18.57
N VAL A 186 1.80 -2.67 -19.59
CA VAL A 186 2.24 -4.06 -19.76
C VAL A 186 3.20 -4.13 -20.93
N THR A 187 4.41 -4.61 -20.67
CA THR A 187 5.39 -4.95 -21.71
C THR A 187 5.75 -6.43 -21.61
N GLU A 188 6.31 -7.00 -22.68
CA GLU A 188 6.61 -8.44 -22.84
C GLU A 188 7.38 -9.11 -21.67
N ALA A 189 7.96 -8.36 -20.73
CA ALA A 189 8.68 -8.94 -19.59
C ALA A 189 8.36 -8.36 -18.19
N ARG A 190 7.75 -7.16 -18.04
CA ARG A 190 7.48 -6.54 -16.73
C ARG A 190 6.31 -5.55 -16.75
N LEU A 191 5.56 -5.52 -15.64
CA LEU A 191 4.56 -4.50 -15.32
C LEU A 191 5.27 -3.21 -14.88
N TYR A 192 5.13 -2.12 -15.64
CA TYR A 192 5.65 -0.81 -15.28
C TYR A 192 4.53 0.09 -14.76
N ARG A 193 4.82 0.79 -13.65
CA ARG A 193 3.91 1.81 -13.09
C ARG A 193 3.71 2.92 -14.12
N VAL A 194 2.47 3.14 -14.55
CA VAL A 194 2.10 4.39 -15.21
C VAL A 194 2.09 5.46 -14.12
N GLY A 195 3.01 6.41 -14.22
CA GLY A 195 3.04 7.58 -13.34
C GLY A 195 1.69 8.29 -13.41
N GLY A 196 1.13 8.63 -12.24
CA GLY A 196 -0.03 9.51 -12.20
C GLY A 196 0.35 10.83 -12.84
N ALA A 197 -0.42 11.25 -13.85
CA ALA A 197 -0.40 12.64 -14.29
C ALA A 197 -0.63 13.52 -13.05
N LYS A 198 0.19 14.57 -12.94
CA LYS A 198 0.10 15.60 -11.89
C LYS A 198 -1.28 16.21 -11.83
#